data_AF-A0A1E1J301-F1
#
_entry.id   AF-A0A1E1J301-F1
#
_cell.length_a   1.000
_cell.length_b   1.000
_cell.length_c   1.000
_cell.angle_alpha   90.00
_cell.angle_beta   90.00
_cell.angle_gamma   90.00
#
_symmetry.space_group_name_H-M   'P 1'
#
loop_
_entity.id
_entity.type
_entity.pdbx_description
1 polymer ?
#
loop_
_entity_poly.entity_id
_entity_poly.type
_entity_poly.pdbx_seq_one_letter_code
_entity_poly.pdbx_strand_id
1 'polypeptide(L)'
;MSLDSGVNAALLNLCAQLQDGGTANTASEGPSALHCAGGSGEMVAQPSPSASAGAATPAPAPSTAVGETARPASDYEWLRNALASVEAPEKRVKQLLFNMENRTTEGEPGPLTPEEQLEALAELADMVEDVNWAAEFALMQGPQRLLQVLRHASAAHPLLSISGRGAAAGAEASKSTDAETKEESLATPDSTPSSVLPFFTALALVIAHSAQLNAPVQAAYQAAHWEDTLPHFMGDCVKAVQALLLLGSDRQAAGTRGNSTEAANVVTRATSLMRLLGAVLHACSCLCRDYPPNTIVFLQSSGLAVIVDTLRLTRTLLEIVLGCTRTDGGAPAIVTHISSGAASDEEADDIYEPLLGTAHKVTARAFFFVTYLASAGVSSEEVIQLACLHAESCNSNETIQKAAARALTELMAKSPNVIKEAVQTLMPHRLKEWRTHLQRTVGEEMEDERRHFVDVFDKVS
;
A
#
# COMPACT_ATOMS: atom_id res chain seq x y z
N MET A 1 -2.03 12.82 -22.39
CA MET A 1 -0.60 13.13 -22.11
C MET A 1 -0.56 14.00 -20.86
N SER A 2 0.35 13.72 -19.93
CA SER A 2 0.50 14.50 -18.69
C SER A 2 0.92 15.94 -19.02
N LEU A 3 0.61 16.90 -18.14
CA LEU A 3 1.17 18.25 -18.23
C LEU A 3 2.67 18.27 -17.87
N ASP A 4 3.13 17.26 -17.13
CA ASP A 4 4.52 17.11 -16.73
C ASP A 4 5.35 16.44 -17.85
N SER A 5 6.31 17.19 -18.39
CA SER A 5 7.20 16.72 -19.45
C SER A 5 8.08 15.53 -19.03
N GLY A 6 8.45 15.45 -17.74
CA GLY A 6 9.23 14.34 -17.19
C GLY A 6 8.42 13.04 -17.16
N VAL A 7 7.14 13.13 -16.80
CA VAL A 7 6.22 11.98 -16.86
C VAL A 7 6.02 11.50 -18.29
N ASN A 8 5.84 12.41 -19.24
CA ASN A 8 5.70 12.03 -20.66
C ASN A 8 6.98 11.36 -21.20
N ALA A 9 8.15 11.87 -20.84
CA ALA A 9 9.43 11.26 -21.22
C ALA A 9 9.59 9.85 -20.62
N ALA A 10 9.22 9.68 -19.35
CA ALA A 10 9.24 8.38 -18.68
C ALA A 10 8.28 7.38 -19.36
N LEU A 11 7.06 7.81 -19.68
CA LEU A 11 6.08 7.01 -20.42
C LEU A 11 6.61 6.57 -21.78
N LEU A 12 7.24 7.46 -22.55
CA LEU A 12 7.82 7.12 -23.84
C LEU A 12 8.96 6.10 -23.70
N ASN A 13 9.82 6.26 -22.69
CA ASN A 13 10.92 5.33 -22.42
C ASN A 13 10.41 3.95 -22.00
N LEU A 14 9.43 3.89 -21.09
CA LEU A 14 8.81 2.64 -20.67
C LEU A 14 8.11 1.93 -21.84
N CYS A 15 7.42 2.66 -22.71
CA CYS A 15 6.83 2.11 -23.93
C CYS A 15 7.89 1.57 -24.90
N ALA A 16 9.02 2.27 -25.08
CA ALA A 16 10.11 1.81 -25.94
C ALA A 16 10.73 0.50 -25.40
N GLN A 17 10.97 0.43 -24.09
CA GLN A 17 11.49 -0.79 -23.44
C GLN A 17 10.58 -2.01 -23.65
N LEU A 18 9.26 -1.82 -23.62
CA LEU A 18 8.30 -2.90 -23.90
C LEU A 18 8.33 -3.36 -25.36
N GLN A 19 8.59 -2.45 -26.31
CA GLN A 19 8.69 -2.79 -27.73
C GLN A 19 9.97 -3.56 -28.03
N ASP A 20 11.09 -3.18 -27.42
CA ASP A 20 12.38 -3.84 -27.62
C ASP A 20 12.41 -5.25 -26.97
N GLY A 21 11.76 -5.41 -25.81
CA GLY A 21 11.66 -6.69 -25.09
C GLY A 21 10.89 -7.80 -25.85
N GLY A 22 10.06 -7.44 -26.84
CA GLY A 22 9.28 -8.39 -27.64
C GLY A 22 10.09 -9.22 -28.63
N THR A 23 11.37 -8.87 -28.88
CA THR A 23 12.20 -9.53 -29.90
C THR A 23 13.27 -10.47 -29.35
N ALA A 24 13.49 -10.52 -28.03
CA ALA A 24 14.62 -11.25 -27.43
C ALA A 24 14.29 -12.64 -26.83
N ASN A 25 13.02 -13.07 -26.77
CA ASN A 25 12.67 -14.34 -26.12
C ASN A 25 12.48 -15.51 -27.11
N THR A 26 13.56 -15.92 -27.78
CA THR A 26 13.74 -17.31 -28.27
C THR A 26 15.22 -17.69 -28.33
N ALA A 27 15.98 -17.58 -27.24
CA ALA A 27 17.17 -18.41 -27.00
C ALA A 27 17.77 -18.22 -25.60
N SER A 28 18.02 -19.35 -24.94
CA SER A 28 19.12 -19.60 -23.98
C SER A 28 18.93 -19.31 -22.48
N GLU A 29 18.85 -20.43 -21.75
CA GLU A 29 19.71 -20.82 -20.61
C GLU A 29 19.81 -19.94 -19.36
N GLY A 30 19.28 -20.49 -18.24
CA GLY A 30 20.01 -20.68 -16.97
C GLY A 30 20.40 -19.46 -16.12
N PRO A 31 20.11 -19.45 -14.80
CA PRO A 31 20.37 -18.28 -13.95
C PRO A 31 21.87 -18.14 -13.66
N SER A 32 22.50 -17.09 -14.20
CA SER A 32 23.83 -16.66 -13.76
C SER A 32 23.71 -15.76 -12.54
N ALA A 33 24.07 -16.32 -11.40
CA ALA A 33 24.35 -15.59 -10.17
C ALA A 33 25.54 -14.63 -10.37
N LEU A 34 25.38 -13.39 -9.93
CA LEU A 34 26.44 -12.39 -9.89
C LEU A 34 27.47 -12.74 -8.81
N HIS A 35 28.68 -13.03 -9.26
CA HIS A 35 29.89 -13.18 -8.46
C HIS A 35 30.39 -11.83 -7.94
N CYS A 36 30.65 -11.74 -6.63
CA CYS A 36 31.70 -10.88 -6.08
C CYS A 36 32.81 -11.78 -5.53
N ALA A 37 34.06 -11.50 -5.90
CA ALA A 37 35.24 -12.27 -5.54
C ALA A 37 36.13 -11.52 -4.54
N GLY A 38 36.74 -12.26 -3.61
CA GLY A 38 38.04 -11.90 -3.01
C GLY A 38 38.24 -12.26 -1.53
N GLY A 39 39.05 -13.29 -1.23
CA GLY A 39 39.82 -13.35 0.03
C GLY A 39 39.99 -14.71 0.75
N SER A 40 40.96 -15.51 0.30
CA SER A 40 41.83 -16.50 0.99
C SER A 40 41.52 -17.11 2.37
N GLY A 41 41.73 -18.44 2.48
CA GLY A 41 42.34 -19.08 3.67
C GLY A 41 42.06 -20.59 3.91
N GLU A 42 43.03 -21.45 3.57
CA GLU A 42 43.36 -22.80 4.14
C GLU A 42 42.33 -23.96 4.08
N MET A 43 42.52 -24.94 3.19
CA MET A 43 43.26 -26.22 3.38
C MET A 43 42.71 -27.15 4.48
N VAL A 44 42.05 -28.26 4.09
CA VAL A 44 42.37 -29.65 4.50
C VAL A 44 41.82 -30.63 3.43
N ALA A 45 42.60 -31.67 3.18
CA ALA A 45 42.57 -32.63 2.08
C ALA A 45 41.46 -33.70 2.12
N GLN A 46 41.05 -34.13 0.90
CA GLN A 46 40.84 -35.51 0.34
C GLN A 46 40.53 -36.72 1.27
N PRO A 47 39.96 -37.86 0.77
CA PRO A 47 39.90 -38.26 -0.65
C PRO A 47 38.56 -38.86 -1.15
N SER A 48 38.42 -38.82 -2.48
CA SER A 48 37.59 -39.73 -3.27
C SER A 48 38.09 -41.18 -3.16
N PRO A 49 37.31 -42.15 -3.68
CA PRO A 49 37.94 -43.06 -4.63
C PRO A 49 37.21 -43.07 -5.97
N SER A 50 38.04 -43.03 -7.01
CA SER A 50 37.71 -43.29 -8.39
C SER A 50 37.68 -44.79 -8.70
N ALA A 51 37.21 -45.08 -9.92
CA ALA A 51 37.40 -46.29 -10.72
C ALA A 51 36.42 -47.45 -10.40
N SER A 52 35.92 -48.22 -11.37
CA SER A 52 36.47 -48.53 -12.69
C SER A 52 35.38 -49.01 -13.65
N ALA A 53 35.64 -48.84 -14.93
CA ALA A 53 34.94 -49.47 -16.02
C ALA A 53 35.37 -50.95 -16.18
N GLY A 54 34.41 -51.77 -16.63
CA GLY A 54 34.69 -52.92 -17.47
C GLY A 54 34.48 -54.29 -16.81
N ALA A 55 33.39 -54.96 -17.19
CA ALA A 55 33.43 -56.34 -17.71
C ALA A 55 32.01 -56.79 -18.09
N ALA A 56 31.81 -57.06 -19.37
CA ALA A 56 30.65 -57.80 -19.87
C ALA A 56 30.81 -59.28 -19.51
N THR A 57 29.80 -59.87 -18.88
CA THR A 57 29.52 -61.33 -18.90
C THR A 57 28.08 -61.58 -18.42
N PRO A 58 27.49 -62.76 -18.69
CA PRO A 58 26.31 -62.92 -19.52
C PRO A 58 25.00 -62.90 -18.74
N ALA A 59 23.91 -62.72 -19.49
CA ALA A 59 22.53 -62.72 -19.01
C ALA A 59 22.21 -63.93 -18.10
N PRO A 60 21.69 -63.71 -16.87
CA PRO A 60 20.97 -64.73 -16.15
C PRO A 60 19.53 -64.81 -16.67
N ALA A 61 19.08 -66.04 -16.87
CA ALA A 61 17.69 -66.42 -17.17
C ALA A 61 16.69 -65.76 -16.19
N PRO A 62 15.42 -65.57 -16.59
CA PRO A 62 14.45 -64.77 -15.84
C PRO A 62 14.23 -65.41 -14.47
N SER A 63 14.68 -64.70 -13.43
CA SER A 63 14.30 -65.03 -12.07
C SER A 63 12.80 -64.78 -11.95
N THR A 64 12.12 -65.87 -11.63
CA THR A 64 10.74 -65.97 -11.15
C THR A 64 10.27 -64.66 -10.53
N ALA A 65 9.26 -64.04 -11.15
CA ALA A 65 8.54 -62.91 -10.60
C ALA A 65 8.03 -63.28 -9.21
N VAL A 66 8.76 -62.85 -8.18
CA VAL A 66 8.19 -62.69 -6.84
C VAL A 66 7.13 -61.64 -7.05
N GLY A 67 5.87 -62.08 -7.10
CA GLY A 67 4.73 -61.18 -7.13
C GLY A 67 4.81 -60.31 -5.90
N GLU A 68 5.30 -59.08 -6.08
CA GLU A 68 5.02 -57.99 -5.16
C GLU A 68 3.50 -57.86 -5.14
N THR A 69 2.88 -58.52 -4.16
CA THR A 69 1.48 -58.33 -3.85
C THR A 69 1.32 -56.84 -3.59
N ALA A 70 0.64 -56.17 -4.52
CA ALA A 70 0.32 -54.76 -4.41
C ALA A 70 -0.26 -54.50 -3.02
N ARG A 71 0.29 -53.49 -2.32
CA ARG A 71 -0.13 -53.18 -0.95
C ARG A 71 -1.66 -52.99 -0.92
N PRO A 72 -2.36 -53.53 0.10
CA PRO A 72 -3.80 -53.44 0.20
C PRO A 72 -4.25 -51.97 0.26
N ALA A 73 -5.40 -51.67 -0.35
CA ALA A 73 -5.90 -50.30 -0.51
C ALA A 73 -6.12 -49.54 0.82
N SER A 74 -6.25 -50.26 1.93
CA SER A 74 -6.32 -49.73 3.30
C SER A 74 -5.02 -49.05 3.75
N ASP A 75 -3.86 -49.50 3.26
CA ASP A 75 -2.56 -48.94 3.64
C ASP A 75 -2.32 -47.54 3.05
N TYR A 76 -3.18 -47.13 2.12
CA TYR A 76 -3.20 -45.80 1.51
C TYR A 76 -4.34 -44.92 2.04
N GLU A 77 -5.11 -45.38 3.04
CA GLU A 77 -6.25 -44.64 3.57
C GLU A 77 -5.80 -43.37 4.31
N TRP A 78 -4.68 -43.44 5.03
CA TRP A 78 -4.04 -42.24 5.61
C TRP A 78 -3.55 -41.27 4.53
N LEU A 79 -3.08 -41.76 3.37
CA LEU A 79 -2.62 -40.93 2.26
C LEU A 79 -3.82 -40.28 1.55
N ARG A 80 -4.94 -41.00 1.39
CA ARG A 80 -6.19 -40.42 0.88
C ARG A 80 -6.77 -39.40 1.85
N ASN A 81 -6.74 -39.69 3.15
CA ASN A 81 -7.18 -38.76 4.18
C ASN A 81 -6.25 -37.55 4.28
N ALA A 82 -4.94 -37.73 4.11
CA ALA A 82 -3.97 -36.63 4.03
C ALA A 82 -4.16 -35.81 2.76
N LEU A 83 -4.37 -36.44 1.59
CA LEU A 83 -4.65 -35.74 0.33
C LEU A 83 -6.04 -35.08 0.30
N ALA A 84 -7.01 -35.61 1.05
CA ALA A 84 -8.31 -34.98 1.25
C ALA A 84 -8.28 -33.88 2.33
N SER A 85 -7.35 -33.99 3.29
CA SER A 85 -7.06 -33.00 4.35
C SER A 85 -6.17 -31.87 3.87
N VAL A 86 -5.39 -32.07 2.80
CA VAL A 86 -4.88 -30.97 1.97
C VAL A 86 -6.10 -30.45 1.23
N GLU A 87 -6.81 -29.53 1.87
CA GLU A 87 -7.89 -28.81 1.24
C GLU A 87 -7.40 -28.32 -0.13
N ALA A 88 -8.07 -28.74 -1.20
CA ALA A 88 -7.63 -28.38 -2.54
C ALA A 88 -7.59 -26.84 -2.58
N PRO A 89 -6.42 -26.23 -2.85
CA PRO A 89 -6.23 -24.80 -2.67
C PRO A 89 -7.29 -23.97 -3.41
N GLU A 90 -7.66 -24.49 -4.58
CA GLU A 90 -8.77 -24.08 -5.41
C GLU A 90 -10.11 -23.93 -4.65
N LYS A 91 -10.52 -24.93 -3.86
CA LYS A 91 -11.80 -24.94 -3.14
C LYS A 91 -11.83 -23.88 -2.06
N ARG A 92 -10.73 -23.72 -1.32
CA ARG A 92 -10.64 -22.74 -0.24
C ARG A 92 -10.66 -21.32 -0.79
N VAL A 93 -9.83 -21.04 -1.79
CA VAL A 93 -9.81 -19.73 -2.48
C VAL A 93 -11.19 -19.42 -3.06
N LYS A 94 -11.85 -20.38 -3.71
CA LYS A 94 -13.19 -20.20 -4.26
C LYS A 94 -14.23 -19.86 -3.18
N GLN A 95 -14.19 -20.55 -2.04
CA GLN A 95 -15.06 -20.28 -0.90
C GLN A 95 -14.83 -18.86 -0.36
N LEU A 96 -13.58 -18.46 -0.12
CA LEU A 96 -13.25 -17.12 0.39
C LEU A 96 -13.69 -16.01 -0.58
N LEU A 97 -13.53 -16.23 -1.89
CA LEU A 97 -14.03 -15.30 -2.91
C LEU A 97 -15.55 -15.17 -2.91
N PHE A 98 -16.30 -16.26 -2.70
CA PHE A 98 -17.75 -16.19 -2.55
C PHE A 98 -18.15 -15.47 -1.26
N ASN A 99 -17.45 -15.73 -0.17
CA ASN A 99 -17.73 -15.08 1.11
C ASN A 99 -17.53 -13.56 1.01
N MET A 100 -16.45 -13.11 0.39
CA MET A 100 -16.19 -11.69 0.10
C MET A 100 -17.31 -11.04 -0.74
N GLU A 101 -17.92 -11.78 -1.67
CA GLU A 101 -19.02 -11.31 -2.52
C GLU A 101 -20.40 -11.39 -1.85
N ASN A 102 -20.46 -11.79 -0.58
CA ASN A 102 -21.71 -12.07 0.13
C ASN A 102 -22.55 -13.16 -0.57
N ARG A 103 -21.88 -14.20 -1.05
CA ARG A 103 -22.49 -15.37 -1.73
C ARG A 103 -22.18 -16.64 -0.96
N THR A 104 -23.11 -17.59 -0.97
CA THR A 104 -22.88 -18.94 -0.46
C THR A 104 -21.91 -19.70 -1.37
N THR A 105 -21.43 -20.86 -0.90
CA THR A 105 -20.59 -21.77 -1.70
C THR A 105 -21.28 -22.31 -2.97
N GLU A 106 -22.60 -22.27 -3.00
CA GLU A 106 -23.43 -22.60 -4.16
C GLU A 106 -23.65 -21.40 -5.11
N GLY A 107 -23.16 -20.21 -4.73
CA GLY A 107 -23.29 -18.97 -5.51
C GLY A 107 -24.58 -18.20 -5.27
N GLU A 108 -25.43 -18.66 -4.35
CA GLU A 108 -26.68 -18.00 -3.99
C GLU A 108 -26.43 -16.82 -3.03
N PRO A 109 -27.25 -15.76 -3.06
CA PRO A 109 -27.16 -14.69 -2.07
C PRO A 109 -27.45 -15.24 -0.68
N GLY A 110 -26.45 -15.26 0.19
CA GLY A 110 -26.60 -15.65 1.58
C GLY A 110 -26.03 -14.53 2.45
N PRO A 111 -26.78 -13.99 3.43
CA PRO A 111 -26.29 -12.89 4.23
C PRO A 111 -25.18 -13.41 5.16
N LEU A 112 -23.94 -13.20 4.75
CA LEU A 112 -22.81 -13.24 5.67
C LEU A 112 -22.83 -11.96 6.49
N THR A 113 -22.48 -12.11 7.76
CA THR A 113 -22.23 -10.97 8.62
C THR A 113 -21.01 -10.19 8.12
N PRO A 114 -20.94 -8.86 8.32
CA PRO A 114 -19.75 -8.08 7.97
C PRO A 114 -18.45 -8.64 8.59
N GLU A 115 -18.56 -9.22 9.78
CA GLU A 115 -17.46 -9.86 10.51
C GLU A 115 -16.94 -11.11 9.76
N GLU A 116 -17.83 -11.99 9.28
CA GLU A 116 -17.45 -13.17 8.49
C GLU A 116 -16.82 -12.78 7.14
N GLN A 117 -17.29 -11.70 6.52
CA GLN A 117 -16.67 -11.17 5.29
C GLN A 117 -15.26 -10.65 5.55
N LEU A 118 -15.06 -9.95 6.69
CA LEU A 118 -13.75 -9.46 7.10
C LEU A 118 -12.79 -10.61 7.44
N GLU A 119 -13.26 -11.63 8.13
CA GLU A 119 -12.46 -12.83 8.43
C GLU A 119 -12.05 -13.55 7.13
N ALA A 120 -12.98 -13.71 6.18
CA ALA A 120 -12.67 -14.29 4.88
C ALA A 120 -11.64 -13.47 4.09
N LEU A 121 -11.72 -12.14 4.14
CA LEU A 121 -10.74 -11.26 3.49
C LEU A 121 -9.36 -11.32 4.17
N ALA A 122 -9.33 -11.36 5.51
CA ALA A 122 -8.08 -11.48 6.26
C ALA A 122 -7.37 -12.80 5.94
N GLU A 123 -8.11 -13.91 5.97
CA GLU A 123 -7.56 -15.21 5.60
C GLU A 123 -7.10 -15.24 4.14
N LEU A 124 -7.89 -14.69 3.22
CA LEU A 124 -7.48 -14.61 1.82
C LEU A 124 -6.21 -13.77 1.65
N ALA A 125 -6.06 -12.67 2.39
CA ALA A 125 -4.87 -11.82 2.35
C ALA A 125 -3.62 -12.58 2.82
N ASP A 126 -3.73 -13.38 3.88
CA ASP A 126 -2.62 -14.22 4.38
C ASP A 126 -2.27 -15.33 3.37
N MET A 127 -3.28 -15.96 2.76
CA MET A 127 -3.06 -17.05 1.79
C MET A 127 -2.35 -16.57 0.52
N VAL A 128 -2.76 -15.44 -0.03
CA VAL A 128 -2.19 -14.92 -1.29
C VAL A 128 -0.81 -14.27 -1.13
N GLU A 129 -0.23 -14.27 0.07
CA GLU A 129 1.21 -13.99 0.24
C GLU A 129 2.08 -15.10 -0.37
N ASP A 130 1.57 -16.33 -0.43
CA ASP A 130 2.25 -17.42 -1.14
C ASP A 130 1.94 -17.37 -2.64
N VAL A 131 3.00 -17.45 -3.45
CA VAL A 131 2.94 -17.28 -4.90
C VAL A 131 2.01 -18.30 -5.58
N ASN A 132 1.91 -19.53 -5.06
CA ASN A 132 1.05 -20.56 -5.65
C ASN A 132 -0.43 -20.25 -5.39
N TRP A 133 -0.75 -19.83 -4.17
CA TRP A 133 -2.11 -19.44 -3.80
C TRP A 133 -2.56 -18.16 -4.52
N ALA A 134 -1.65 -17.21 -4.71
CA ALA A 134 -1.89 -16.03 -5.52
C ALA A 134 -2.18 -16.40 -7.00
N ALA A 135 -1.50 -17.41 -7.54
CA ALA A 135 -1.77 -17.91 -8.89
C ALA A 135 -3.16 -18.55 -8.99
N GLU A 136 -3.55 -19.40 -8.04
CA GLU A 136 -4.90 -19.98 -7.97
C GLU A 136 -5.99 -18.89 -7.83
N PHE A 137 -5.73 -17.88 -7.00
CA PHE A 137 -6.58 -16.69 -6.89
C PHE A 137 -6.76 -15.99 -8.24
N ALA A 138 -5.70 -15.79 -9.01
CA ALA A 138 -5.79 -15.21 -10.35
C ALA A 138 -6.57 -16.10 -11.34
N LEU A 139 -6.35 -17.42 -11.31
CA LEU A 139 -7.08 -18.38 -12.16
C LEU A 139 -8.59 -18.36 -11.86
N MET A 140 -8.97 -18.08 -10.61
CA MET A 140 -10.37 -17.95 -10.17
C MET A 140 -10.98 -16.57 -10.39
N GLN A 141 -10.38 -15.75 -11.28
CA GLN A 141 -10.79 -14.37 -11.56
C GLN A 141 -10.78 -13.48 -10.31
N GLY A 142 -9.98 -13.83 -9.30
CA GLY A 142 -9.85 -13.09 -8.05
C GLY A 142 -9.64 -11.58 -8.27
N PRO A 143 -8.70 -11.14 -9.11
CA PRO A 143 -8.48 -9.73 -9.41
C PRO A 143 -9.74 -9.00 -9.91
N GLN A 144 -10.46 -9.57 -10.88
CA GLN A 144 -11.67 -8.97 -11.45
C GLN A 144 -12.80 -8.90 -10.42
N ARG A 145 -13.01 -9.99 -9.68
CA ARG A 145 -14.05 -10.11 -8.66
C ARG A 145 -13.81 -9.13 -7.51
N LEU A 146 -12.57 -9.03 -7.04
CA LEU A 146 -12.19 -8.13 -5.96
C LEU A 146 -12.39 -6.66 -6.36
N LEU A 147 -11.93 -6.26 -7.56
CA LEU A 147 -12.17 -4.91 -8.07
C LEU A 147 -13.66 -4.63 -8.25
N GLN A 148 -14.44 -5.62 -8.67
CA GLN A 148 -15.89 -5.49 -8.77
C GLN A 148 -16.51 -5.23 -7.39
N VAL A 149 -16.16 -6.01 -6.36
CA VAL A 149 -16.64 -5.79 -4.99
C VAL A 149 -16.25 -4.40 -4.49
N LEU A 150 -15.00 -3.99 -4.71
CA LEU A 150 -14.51 -2.65 -4.33
C LEU A 150 -15.36 -1.53 -4.97
N ARG A 151 -15.62 -1.61 -6.29
CA ARG A 151 -16.44 -0.63 -7.02
C ARG A 151 -17.89 -0.56 -6.50
N HIS A 152 -18.51 -1.73 -6.27
CA HIS A 152 -19.88 -1.77 -5.75
C HIS A 152 -19.96 -1.23 -4.34
N ALA A 153 -19.04 -1.64 -3.45
CA ALA A 153 -18.99 -1.15 -2.09
C ALA A 153 -18.68 0.35 -2.02
N SER A 154 -17.78 0.88 -2.87
CA SER A 154 -17.49 2.31 -2.92
C SER A 154 -18.67 3.15 -3.43
N ALA A 155 -19.46 2.60 -4.36
CA ALA A 155 -20.67 3.26 -4.86
C ALA A 155 -21.80 3.24 -3.82
N ALA A 156 -21.97 2.13 -3.09
CA ALA A 156 -22.96 1.98 -2.03
C ALA A 156 -22.62 2.79 -0.78
N HIS A 157 -21.32 2.95 -0.49
CA HIS A 157 -20.82 3.65 0.69
C HIS A 157 -19.75 4.68 0.31
N PRO A 158 -20.15 5.83 -0.28
CA PRO A 158 -19.19 6.87 -0.65
C PRO A 158 -18.47 7.41 0.59
N LEU A 159 -17.13 7.45 0.54
CA LEU A 159 -16.29 7.93 1.66
C LEU A 159 -16.60 9.39 2.04
N LEU A 160 -17.12 10.19 1.10
CA LEU A 160 -17.50 11.59 1.30
C LEU A 160 -18.87 11.77 1.97
N SER A 161 -19.76 10.78 1.86
CA SER A 161 -21.09 10.84 2.51
C SER A 161 -21.01 10.71 4.03
N ILE A 162 -19.84 10.34 4.56
CA ILE A 162 -19.61 10.18 5.99
C ILE A 162 -19.51 11.53 6.74
N SER A 163 -19.62 12.66 6.03
CA SER A 163 -19.57 14.00 6.61
C SER A 163 -20.95 14.57 7.04
N GLY A 164 -22.06 13.90 6.73
CA GLY A 164 -23.40 14.49 6.83
C GLY A 164 -24.38 13.81 7.79
N ARG A 165 -24.21 13.94 9.11
CA ARG A 165 -25.33 13.74 10.05
C ARG A 165 -25.28 14.80 11.14
N GLY A 166 -26.00 15.90 10.94
CA GLY A 166 -26.09 16.99 11.91
C GLY A 166 -26.87 18.24 11.49
N ALA A 167 -27.45 18.30 10.29
CA ALA A 167 -28.18 19.50 9.81
C ALA A 167 -29.62 19.22 9.36
N ALA A 168 -30.26 18.15 9.86
CA ALA A 168 -31.64 17.79 9.51
C ALA A 168 -32.53 17.54 10.73
N ALA A 169 -32.39 18.35 11.79
CA ALA A 169 -33.35 18.42 12.89
C ALA A 169 -33.71 19.90 13.12
N GLY A 170 -34.51 20.46 12.21
CA GLY A 170 -34.82 21.89 12.23
C GLY A 170 -35.93 22.33 11.27
N ALA A 171 -36.90 21.47 11.00
CA ALA A 171 -38.22 21.75 10.40
C ALA A 171 -38.86 20.35 10.29
N GLU A 172 -39.97 20.01 10.93
CA GLU A 172 -41.24 20.71 10.88
C GLU A 172 -42.04 20.48 12.16
N ALA A 173 -42.57 21.55 12.72
CA ALA A 173 -43.77 21.51 13.53
C ALA A 173 -44.95 21.85 12.63
N SER A 174 -45.97 20.99 12.61
CA SER A 174 -47.41 21.27 12.37
C SER A 174 -48.03 20.45 11.22
N LYS A 175 -48.64 19.30 11.54
CA LYS A 175 -50.11 19.11 11.63
C LYS A 175 -50.48 17.63 11.51
N SER A 176 -51.17 17.15 12.54
CA SER A 176 -51.90 15.90 12.62
C SER A 176 -53.03 15.84 11.59
N THR A 177 -53.10 14.77 10.80
CA THR A 177 -54.39 14.20 10.37
C THR A 177 -54.21 12.71 10.06
N ASP A 178 -55.13 11.91 10.59
CA ASP A 178 -55.16 10.46 10.58
C ASP A 178 -55.28 9.84 9.18
N ALA A 179 -54.57 8.74 8.91
CA ALA A 179 -55.05 7.61 8.10
C ALA A 179 -54.09 6.41 8.21
N GLU A 180 -54.66 5.25 8.53
CA GLU A 180 -54.04 3.93 8.62
C GLU A 180 -53.26 3.55 7.37
N THR A 181 -52.05 3.01 7.51
CA THR A 181 -51.44 2.17 6.47
C THR A 181 -50.51 1.12 7.06
N LYS A 182 -50.80 -0.13 6.68
CA LYS A 182 -50.08 -1.40 6.82
C LYS A 182 -48.58 -1.33 7.17
N GLU A 183 -48.25 -2.13 8.18
CA GLU A 183 -46.90 -2.65 8.45
C GLU A 183 -46.34 -3.41 7.23
N GLU A 184 -45.35 -2.81 6.58
CA GLU A 184 -44.31 -3.53 5.85
C GLU A 184 -42.99 -3.26 6.58
N SER A 185 -42.62 -4.25 7.39
CA SER A 185 -41.31 -4.37 8.01
C SER A 185 -40.28 -4.75 6.95
N LEU A 186 -39.14 -4.04 6.92
CA LEU A 186 -37.78 -4.57 7.03
C LEU A 186 -36.78 -3.85 6.10
N ALA A 187 -36.23 -2.74 6.58
CA ALA A 187 -34.87 -2.31 6.28
C ALA A 187 -34.41 -1.34 7.38
N THR A 188 -33.65 -1.83 8.35
CA THR A 188 -32.92 -0.98 9.30
C THR A 188 -31.60 -0.53 8.67
N PRO A 189 -31.41 0.75 8.33
CA PRO A 189 -30.15 1.27 7.80
C PRO A 189 -29.29 1.78 8.96
N ASP A 190 -28.87 0.88 9.85
CA ASP A 190 -28.03 1.22 11.01
C ASP A 190 -26.64 0.56 10.95
N SER A 191 -26.15 0.26 9.73
CA SER A 191 -24.72 0.03 9.52
C SER A 191 -24.00 1.39 9.57
N THR A 192 -23.51 1.76 10.74
CA THR A 192 -22.71 2.97 10.89
C THR A 192 -21.53 2.95 9.92
N PRO A 193 -21.22 4.06 9.24
CA PRO A 193 -20.17 4.12 8.21
C PRO A 193 -18.74 3.88 8.74
N SER A 194 -18.58 3.68 10.06
CA SER A 194 -17.31 3.27 10.66
C SER A 194 -16.94 1.81 10.39
N SER A 195 -17.91 0.94 10.06
CA SER A 195 -17.66 -0.50 9.84
C SER A 195 -17.11 -0.84 8.46
N VAL A 196 -17.21 0.07 7.48
CA VAL A 196 -16.83 -0.20 6.08
C VAL A 196 -15.33 0.04 5.82
N LEU A 197 -14.67 0.89 6.62
CA LEU A 197 -13.23 1.18 6.42
C LEU A 197 -12.32 -0.05 6.61
N PRO A 198 -12.52 -0.91 7.62
CA PRO A 198 -11.79 -2.17 7.73
C PRO A 198 -11.96 -3.06 6.49
N PHE A 199 -13.17 -3.10 5.92
CA PHE A 199 -13.47 -3.91 4.73
C PHE A 199 -12.69 -3.44 3.51
N PHE A 200 -12.70 -2.13 3.23
CA PHE A 200 -11.88 -1.57 2.15
C PHE A 200 -10.37 -1.77 2.40
N THR A 201 -9.95 -1.70 3.66
CA THR A 201 -8.53 -1.90 4.01
C THR A 201 -8.11 -3.34 3.72
N ALA A 202 -8.94 -4.32 4.10
CA ALA A 202 -8.69 -5.74 3.84
C ALA A 202 -8.67 -6.05 2.33
N LEU A 203 -9.61 -5.49 1.55
CA LEU A 203 -9.58 -5.60 0.08
C LEU A 203 -8.26 -5.08 -0.51
N ALA A 204 -7.79 -3.91 -0.07
CA ALA A 204 -6.53 -3.36 -0.54
C ALA A 204 -5.32 -4.23 -0.15
N LEU A 205 -5.33 -4.86 1.02
CA LEU A 205 -4.28 -5.79 1.45
C LEU A 205 -4.24 -7.06 0.60
N VAL A 206 -5.38 -7.66 0.27
CA VAL A 206 -5.44 -8.81 -0.65
C VAL A 206 -4.82 -8.46 -2.02
N ILE A 207 -5.10 -7.25 -2.54
CA ILE A 207 -4.47 -6.77 -3.79
C ILE A 207 -2.95 -6.66 -3.62
N ALA A 208 -2.50 -6.04 -2.52
CA ALA A 208 -1.08 -5.82 -2.28
C ALA A 208 -0.32 -7.15 -2.17
N HIS A 209 -0.81 -8.08 -1.36
CA HIS A 209 -0.16 -9.36 -1.10
C HIS A 209 -0.15 -10.24 -2.36
N SER A 210 -1.28 -10.37 -3.05
CA SER A 210 -1.36 -11.20 -4.26
C SER A 210 -0.51 -10.68 -5.42
N ALA A 211 -0.32 -9.37 -5.53
CA ALA A 211 0.48 -8.74 -6.59
C ALA A 211 1.97 -8.63 -6.26
N GLN A 212 2.39 -8.91 -5.03
CA GLN A 212 3.77 -8.70 -4.59
C GLN A 212 4.76 -9.58 -5.36
N LEU A 213 5.50 -8.96 -6.29
CA LEU A 213 6.49 -9.64 -7.15
C LEU A 213 5.91 -10.82 -7.94
N ASN A 214 4.63 -10.73 -8.33
CA ASN A 214 3.90 -11.79 -9.02
C ASN A 214 3.36 -11.31 -10.37
N ALA A 215 4.21 -11.37 -11.41
CA ALA A 215 3.89 -10.87 -12.76
C ALA A 215 2.59 -11.45 -13.36
N PRO A 216 2.28 -12.77 -13.25
CA PRO A 216 0.99 -13.29 -13.69
C PRO A 216 -0.22 -12.64 -13.01
N VAL A 217 -0.16 -12.41 -11.69
CA VAL A 217 -1.25 -11.76 -10.95
C VAL A 217 -1.34 -10.28 -11.31
N GLN A 218 -0.20 -9.59 -11.42
CA GLN A 218 -0.14 -8.20 -11.89
C GLN A 218 -0.75 -8.04 -13.29
N ALA A 219 -0.51 -8.98 -14.20
CA ALA A 219 -1.12 -9.03 -15.52
C ALA A 219 -2.64 -9.26 -15.45
N ALA A 220 -3.11 -10.12 -14.54
CA ALA A 220 -4.53 -10.34 -14.32
C ALA A 220 -5.24 -9.09 -13.78
N TYR A 221 -4.62 -8.33 -12.88
CA TYR A 221 -5.12 -7.02 -12.46
C TYR A 221 -5.13 -6.01 -13.60
N GLN A 222 -4.09 -5.99 -14.44
CA GLN A 222 -4.04 -5.14 -15.64
C GLN A 222 -5.22 -5.45 -16.58
N ALA A 223 -5.48 -6.73 -16.85
CA ALA A 223 -6.61 -7.18 -17.66
C ALA A 223 -7.97 -6.82 -17.05
N ALA A 224 -8.04 -6.63 -15.73
CA ALA A 224 -9.24 -6.22 -15.00
C ALA A 224 -9.39 -4.70 -14.84
N HIS A 225 -8.53 -3.90 -15.49
CA HIS A 225 -8.54 -2.43 -15.47
C HIS A 225 -8.51 -1.86 -14.05
N TRP A 226 -7.50 -2.26 -13.27
CA TRP A 226 -7.33 -1.76 -11.90
C TRP A 226 -7.08 -0.25 -11.84
N GLU A 227 -6.47 0.32 -12.89
CA GLU A 227 -6.15 1.74 -13.06
C GLU A 227 -7.39 2.63 -13.05
N ASP A 228 -8.54 2.10 -13.45
CA ASP A 228 -9.81 2.82 -13.44
C ASP A 228 -10.41 2.90 -12.02
N THR A 229 -9.88 2.13 -11.07
CA THR A 229 -10.49 1.95 -9.73
C THR A 229 -9.60 2.47 -8.62
N LEU A 230 -8.38 1.93 -8.47
CA LEU A 230 -7.56 2.22 -7.28
C LEU A 230 -7.06 3.67 -7.21
N PRO A 231 -6.54 4.29 -8.29
CA PRO A 231 -6.13 5.68 -8.26
C PRO A 231 -7.27 6.65 -7.89
N HIS A 232 -8.47 6.43 -8.45
CA HIS A 232 -9.65 7.22 -8.12
C HIS A 232 -10.05 7.03 -6.65
N PHE A 233 -10.12 5.77 -6.18
CA PHE A 233 -10.45 5.45 -4.79
C PHE A 233 -9.43 6.03 -3.80
N MET A 234 -8.14 6.03 -4.16
CA MET A 234 -7.07 6.68 -3.41
C MET A 234 -7.30 8.19 -3.31
N GLY A 235 -7.67 8.83 -4.42
CA GLY A 235 -8.05 10.25 -4.44
C GLY A 235 -9.27 10.56 -3.56
N ASP A 236 -10.26 9.66 -3.52
CA ASP A 236 -11.43 9.81 -2.65
C ASP A 236 -11.06 9.64 -1.16
N CYS A 237 -10.11 8.77 -0.84
CA CYS A 237 -9.55 8.68 0.52
C CYS A 237 -8.90 10.01 0.93
N VAL A 238 -8.08 10.61 0.06
CA VAL A 238 -7.43 11.91 0.32
C VAL A 238 -8.48 13.00 0.58
N LYS A 239 -9.49 13.12 -0.30
CA LYS A 239 -10.57 14.10 -0.14
C LYS A 239 -11.38 13.87 1.14
N ALA A 240 -11.64 12.62 1.51
CA ALA A 240 -12.38 12.28 2.74
C ALA A 240 -11.60 12.70 3.99
N VAL A 241 -10.28 12.49 4.03
CA VAL A 241 -9.44 12.98 5.14
C VAL A 241 -9.44 14.51 5.19
N GLN A 242 -9.26 15.18 4.03
CA GLN A 242 -9.29 16.65 3.96
C GLN A 242 -10.63 17.22 4.46
N ALA A 243 -11.75 16.63 4.05
CA ALA A 243 -13.08 17.06 4.47
C ALA A 243 -13.27 16.92 5.99
N LEU A 244 -12.78 15.83 6.60
CA LEU A 244 -12.83 15.65 8.05
C LEU A 244 -11.99 16.68 8.81
N LEU A 245 -10.81 17.01 8.28
CA LEU A 245 -9.93 18.00 8.90
C LEU A 245 -10.52 19.41 8.81
N LEU A 246 -11.09 19.78 7.65
CA LEU A 246 -11.76 21.09 7.46
C LEU A 246 -13.00 21.25 8.34
N LEU A 247 -13.83 20.20 8.46
CA LEU A 247 -15.00 20.21 9.36
C LEU A 247 -14.60 20.41 10.83
N GLY A 248 -13.44 19.88 11.23
CA GLY A 248 -12.88 20.13 12.56
C GLY A 248 -12.53 21.61 12.76
N SER A 249 -11.89 22.23 11.77
CA SER A 249 -11.48 23.64 11.83
C SER A 249 -12.66 24.61 11.90
N ASP A 250 -13.71 24.41 11.09
CA ASP A 250 -14.87 25.32 11.04
C ASP A 250 -15.70 25.30 12.33
N ARG A 251 -15.86 24.12 12.95
CA ARG A 251 -16.60 23.99 14.23
C ARG A 251 -15.85 24.62 15.40
N GLN A 252 -14.52 24.63 15.34
CA GLN A 252 -13.68 25.27 16.35
C GLN A 252 -13.75 26.81 16.24
N ALA A 253 -13.82 27.34 15.01
CA ALA A 253 -13.99 28.78 14.76
C ALA A 253 -15.36 29.31 15.19
N ALA A 254 -16.41 28.47 15.21
CA ALA A 254 -17.77 28.87 15.58
C ALA A 254 -17.99 29.12 17.09
N GLY A 255 -16.96 29.00 17.94
CA GLY A 255 -17.03 29.37 19.36
C GLY A 255 -17.89 28.45 20.24
N THR A 256 -18.49 27.40 19.67
CA THR A 256 -19.06 26.30 20.43
C THR A 256 -17.92 25.55 21.10
N ARG A 257 -17.90 25.53 22.43
CA ARG A 257 -16.97 24.74 23.25
C ARG A 257 -17.02 23.28 22.75
N GLY A 258 -16.06 22.91 21.91
CA GLY A 258 -15.99 21.59 21.29
C GLY A 258 -15.82 20.55 22.40
N ASN A 259 -16.68 19.54 22.42
CA ASN A 259 -16.51 18.43 23.35
C ASN A 259 -15.28 17.63 22.93
N SER A 260 -14.34 17.35 23.86
CA SER A 260 -13.14 16.51 23.64
C SER A 260 -13.48 15.20 22.89
N THR A 261 -14.65 14.62 23.19
CA THR A 261 -15.21 13.43 22.51
C THR A 261 -15.41 13.61 21.00
N GLU A 262 -15.81 14.80 20.53
CA GLU A 262 -16.01 15.05 19.11
C GLU A 262 -14.68 15.13 18.35
N ALA A 263 -13.69 15.82 18.92
CA ALA A 263 -12.33 15.86 18.38
C ALA A 263 -11.73 14.45 18.32
N ALA A 264 -11.85 13.66 19.39
CA ALA A 264 -11.40 12.28 19.44
C ALA A 264 -12.08 11.41 18.36
N ASN A 265 -13.38 11.60 18.10
CA ASN A 265 -14.09 10.89 17.04
C ASN A 265 -13.60 11.28 15.64
N VAL A 266 -13.39 12.57 15.37
CA VAL A 266 -12.84 13.05 14.09
C VAL A 266 -11.45 12.48 13.87
N VAL A 267 -10.58 12.52 14.89
CA VAL A 267 -9.22 12.01 14.82
C VAL A 267 -9.19 10.50 14.62
N THR A 268 -10.03 9.74 15.33
CA THR A 268 -10.17 8.29 15.15
C THR A 268 -10.57 7.94 13.72
N ARG A 269 -11.56 8.66 13.16
CA ARG A 269 -12.03 8.45 11.79
C ARG A 269 -10.97 8.83 10.74
N ALA A 270 -10.31 9.97 10.92
CA ALA A 270 -9.21 10.40 10.07
C ALA A 270 -8.06 9.38 10.11
N THR A 271 -7.75 8.83 11.28
CA THR A 271 -6.72 7.80 11.45
C THR A 271 -7.09 6.53 10.66
N SER A 272 -8.33 6.07 10.75
CA SER A 272 -8.79 4.90 9.98
C SER A 272 -8.76 5.13 8.47
N LEU A 273 -9.14 6.32 7.98
CA LEU A 273 -9.00 6.69 6.57
C LEU A 273 -7.53 6.76 6.12
N MET A 274 -6.63 7.25 6.99
CA MET A 274 -5.20 7.28 6.70
C MET A 274 -4.62 5.85 6.63
N ARG A 275 -5.10 4.91 7.46
CA ARG A 275 -4.72 3.48 7.35
C ARG A 275 -5.18 2.90 6.01
N LEU A 276 -6.42 3.17 5.61
CA LEU A 276 -6.94 2.77 4.31
C LEU A 276 -6.11 3.35 3.17
N LEU A 277 -5.81 4.65 3.19
CA LEU A 277 -4.94 5.31 2.21
C LEU A 277 -3.57 4.64 2.13
N GLY A 278 -2.98 4.29 3.28
CA GLY A 278 -1.73 3.54 3.35
C GLY A 278 -1.81 2.14 2.71
N ALA A 279 -2.92 1.43 2.88
CA ALA A 279 -3.15 0.12 2.26
C ALA A 279 -3.37 0.23 0.74
N VAL A 280 -4.12 1.22 0.27
CA VAL A 280 -4.32 1.47 -1.17
C VAL A 280 -3.01 1.88 -1.86
N LEU A 281 -2.19 2.73 -1.22
CA LEU A 281 -0.83 3.03 -1.70
C LEU A 281 0.03 1.77 -1.77
N HIS A 282 -0.07 0.88 -0.78
CA HIS A 282 0.65 -0.38 -0.80
C HIS A 282 0.24 -1.25 -1.99
N ALA A 283 -1.07 -1.39 -2.22
CA ALA A 283 -1.63 -2.11 -3.36
C ALA A 283 -1.12 -1.57 -4.70
N CYS A 284 -1.23 -0.25 -4.91
CA CYS A 284 -0.74 0.40 -6.12
C CYS A 284 0.78 0.19 -6.32
N SER A 285 1.57 0.31 -5.25
CA SER A 285 3.02 0.08 -5.34
C SER A 285 3.35 -1.36 -5.72
N CYS A 286 2.67 -2.37 -5.16
CA CYS A 286 2.88 -3.78 -5.49
C CYS A 286 2.45 -4.10 -6.92
N LEU A 287 1.35 -3.51 -7.39
CA LEU A 287 0.88 -3.68 -8.77
C LEU A 287 1.87 -3.11 -9.80
N CYS A 288 2.51 -1.98 -9.48
CA CYS A 288 3.44 -1.33 -10.40
C CYS A 288 4.83 -1.96 -10.36
N ARG A 289 5.27 -2.44 -9.19
CA ARG A 289 6.65 -2.86 -8.92
C ARG A 289 7.11 -3.98 -9.87
N ASP A 290 8.23 -3.73 -10.55
CA ASP A 290 8.88 -4.66 -11.48
C ASP A 290 7.97 -5.15 -12.62
N TYR A 291 6.88 -4.41 -12.87
CA TYR A 291 5.91 -4.69 -13.94
C TYR A 291 5.56 -3.40 -14.70
N PRO A 292 6.38 -3.02 -15.70
CA PRO A 292 6.24 -1.77 -16.44
C PRO A 292 4.85 -1.47 -17.03
N PRO A 293 4.08 -2.46 -17.54
CA PRO A 293 2.74 -2.18 -18.08
C PRO A 293 1.81 -1.54 -17.03
N ASN A 294 1.86 -2.00 -15.77
CA ASN A 294 1.07 -1.41 -14.69
C ASN A 294 1.54 -0.01 -14.32
N THR A 295 2.86 0.23 -14.36
CA THR A 295 3.42 1.56 -14.13
C THR A 295 2.92 2.55 -15.19
N ILE A 296 2.85 2.13 -16.46
CA ILE A 296 2.33 2.96 -17.56
C ILE A 296 0.87 3.33 -17.34
N VAL A 297 -0.02 2.35 -17.10
CA VAL A 297 -1.45 2.63 -16.93
C VAL A 297 -1.72 3.46 -15.68
N PHE A 298 -0.98 3.24 -14.59
CA PHE A 298 -1.05 4.06 -13.38
C PHE A 298 -0.72 5.53 -13.64
N LEU A 299 0.31 5.81 -14.44
CA LEU A 299 0.66 7.18 -14.81
C LEU A 299 -0.37 7.81 -15.76
N GLN A 300 -0.93 7.01 -16.69
CA GLN A 300 -1.99 7.46 -17.60
C GLN A 300 -3.29 7.81 -16.86
N SER A 301 -3.60 7.10 -15.78
CA SER A 301 -4.75 7.34 -14.90
C SER A 301 -4.49 8.41 -13.83
N SER A 302 -3.52 9.32 -14.06
CA SER A 302 -3.15 10.39 -13.12
C SER A 302 -2.68 9.92 -11.73
N GLY A 303 -2.17 8.69 -11.62
CA GLY A 303 -1.75 8.12 -10.34
C GLY A 303 -0.66 8.94 -9.63
N LEU A 304 0.24 9.58 -10.39
CA LEU A 304 1.27 10.46 -9.81
C LEU A 304 0.66 11.69 -9.13
N ALA A 305 -0.39 12.29 -9.71
CA ALA A 305 -1.07 13.44 -9.12
C ALA A 305 -1.68 13.07 -7.76
N VAL A 306 -2.23 11.86 -7.63
CA VAL A 306 -2.78 11.37 -6.36
C VAL A 306 -1.68 11.12 -5.32
N ILE A 307 -0.48 10.68 -5.72
CA ILE A 307 0.69 10.59 -4.82
C ILE A 307 1.09 11.98 -4.33
N VAL A 308 1.14 12.97 -5.23
CA VAL A 308 1.40 14.37 -4.88
C VAL A 308 0.38 14.89 -3.87
N ASP A 309 -0.92 14.65 -4.10
CA ASP A 309 -1.98 15.06 -3.19
C ASP A 309 -1.88 14.37 -1.83
N THR A 310 -1.43 13.11 -1.80
CA THR A 310 -1.16 12.38 -0.55
C THR A 310 0.02 12.98 0.23
N LEU A 311 1.10 13.34 -0.47
CA LEU A 311 2.26 14.00 0.15
C LEU A 311 1.90 15.40 0.67
N ARG A 312 1.05 16.14 -0.04
CA ARG A 312 0.50 17.42 0.44
C ARG A 312 -0.36 17.23 1.68
N LEU A 313 -1.32 16.30 1.63
CA LEU A 313 -2.22 16.00 2.75
C LEU A 313 -1.43 15.67 4.01
N THR A 314 -0.50 14.70 3.92
CA THR A 314 0.29 14.30 5.09
C THR A 314 1.11 15.45 5.65
N ARG A 315 1.70 16.29 4.80
CA ARG A 315 2.41 17.48 5.25
C ARG A 315 1.50 18.47 5.97
N THR A 316 0.39 18.86 5.34
CA THR A 316 -0.57 19.81 5.91
C THR A 316 -1.12 19.33 7.25
N LEU A 317 -1.37 18.01 7.38
CA LEU A 317 -1.78 17.41 8.64
C LEU A 317 -0.72 17.62 9.75
N LEU A 318 0.55 17.36 9.45
CA LEU A 318 1.64 17.57 10.42
C LEU A 318 1.76 19.05 10.81
N GLU A 319 1.60 19.97 9.86
CA GLU A 319 1.65 21.41 10.12
C GLU A 319 0.47 21.89 10.98
N ILE A 320 -0.75 21.40 10.70
CA ILE A 320 -1.96 21.76 11.48
C ILE A 320 -1.84 21.28 12.92
N VAL A 321 -1.55 19.99 13.13
CA VAL A 321 -1.53 19.40 14.48
C VAL A 321 -0.46 20.04 15.35
N LEU A 322 0.72 20.31 14.79
CA LEU A 322 1.84 20.88 15.55
C LEU A 322 1.78 22.40 15.68
N GLY A 323 1.09 23.08 14.75
CA GLY A 323 0.74 24.50 14.91
C GLY A 323 -0.18 24.72 16.12
N CYS A 324 -1.06 23.75 16.42
CA CYS A 324 -1.95 23.80 17.57
C CYS A 324 -1.22 23.62 18.93
N THR A 325 -0.09 22.91 18.98
CA THR A 325 0.62 22.63 20.24
C THR A 325 1.66 23.68 20.63
N ARG A 326 2.03 24.59 19.72
CA ARG A 326 3.17 25.52 19.92
C ARG A 326 2.77 26.96 20.29
N THR A 327 1.51 27.24 20.60
CA THR A 327 1.09 28.59 21.02
C THR A 327 1.41 28.88 22.48
N ASP A 328 2.70 28.98 22.79
CA ASP A 328 3.22 29.72 23.94
C ASP A 328 4.14 30.84 23.41
N GLY A 329 3.54 32.03 23.22
CA GLY A 329 4.26 33.29 23.07
C GLY A 329 4.73 33.68 21.66
N GLY A 330 3.82 34.22 20.85
CA GLY A 330 4.17 35.10 19.71
C GLY A 330 3.68 34.62 18.35
N ALA A 331 2.77 35.38 17.75
CA ALA A 331 2.06 35.08 16.49
C ALA A 331 2.97 34.79 15.28
N PRO A 332 2.45 34.02 14.31
CA PRO A 332 1.93 34.66 13.11
C PRO A 332 0.47 34.28 12.81
N ALA A 333 -0.28 35.29 12.38
CA ALA A 333 -1.70 35.22 12.05
C ALA A 333 -1.93 34.38 10.79
N ILE A 334 -2.58 33.22 10.94
CA ILE A 334 -3.49 32.59 9.97
C ILE A 334 -4.41 31.54 10.64
N VAL A 335 -4.15 31.12 11.89
CA VAL A 335 -5.10 30.32 12.69
C VAL A 335 -5.36 31.00 14.03
N THR A 336 -6.11 32.10 14.03
CA THR A 336 -6.55 32.76 15.26
C THR A 336 -7.94 32.26 15.65
N HIS A 337 -7.99 31.31 16.58
CA HIS A 337 -8.95 31.19 17.69
C HIS A 337 -9.03 29.74 18.18
N ILE A 338 -7.96 29.24 18.78
CA ILE A 338 -8.08 28.17 19.78
C ILE A 338 -8.22 28.88 21.12
N SER A 339 -9.46 29.06 21.57
CA SER A 339 -9.71 29.56 22.93
C SER A 339 -9.17 28.53 23.91
N SER A 340 -8.21 28.94 24.75
CA SER A 340 -7.62 28.15 25.83
C SER A 340 -8.70 27.69 26.81
N GLY A 341 -9.24 26.51 26.55
CA GLY A 341 -10.38 25.93 27.25
C GLY A 341 -10.06 24.55 27.79
N ALA A 342 -9.07 24.44 28.68
CA ALA A 342 -8.93 23.39 29.69
C ALA A 342 -8.83 21.92 29.22
N ALA A 343 -8.09 21.64 28.14
CA ALA A 343 -7.40 20.36 28.01
C ALA A 343 -5.92 20.62 28.38
N SER A 344 -5.31 19.77 29.20
CA SER A 344 -3.86 19.83 29.41
C SER A 344 -3.15 19.50 28.10
N ASP A 345 -1.95 20.05 27.88
CA ASP A 345 -1.15 19.75 26.68
C ASP A 345 -0.95 18.23 26.50
N GLU A 346 -0.88 17.48 27.61
CA GLU A 346 -0.84 16.01 27.63
C GLU A 346 -2.09 15.33 27.00
N GLU A 347 -3.31 15.88 27.19
CA GLU A 347 -4.53 15.29 26.64
C GLU A 347 -4.65 15.51 25.12
N ALA A 348 -4.13 16.65 24.62
CA ALA A 348 -4.09 16.91 23.18
C ALA A 348 -3.10 15.97 22.48
N ASP A 349 -1.92 15.75 23.06
CA ASP A 349 -0.91 14.85 22.49
C ASP A 349 -1.44 13.41 22.38
N ASP A 350 -2.09 12.89 23.43
CA ASP A 350 -2.70 11.54 23.43
C ASP A 350 -3.78 11.37 22.34
N ILE A 351 -4.54 12.43 22.04
CA ILE A 351 -5.60 12.38 21.02
C ILE A 351 -5.00 12.30 19.62
N TYR A 352 -3.97 13.10 19.31
CA TYR A 352 -3.44 13.22 17.94
C TYR A 352 -2.29 12.28 17.61
N GLU A 353 -1.59 11.71 18.60
CA GLU A 353 -0.46 10.80 18.39
C GLU A 353 -0.78 9.65 17.40
N PRO A 354 -1.93 8.94 17.48
CA PRO A 354 -2.25 7.86 16.54
C PRO A 354 -2.37 8.34 15.09
N LEU A 355 -2.91 9.54 14.90
CA LEU A 355 -3.08 10.16 13.58
C LEU A 355 -1.73 10.57 12.99
N LEU A 356 -0.88 11.22 13.78
CA LEU A 356 0.49 11.60 13.38
C LEU A 356 1.33 10.37 13.03
N GLY A 357 1.29 9.34 13.88
CA GLY A 357 1.99 8.08 13.63
C GLY A 357 1.53 7.40 12.33
N THR A 358 0.22 7.45 12.03
CA THR A 358 -0.32 6.91 10.78
C THR A 358 0.06 7.78 9.58
N ALA A 359 0.01 9.11 9.70
CA ALA A 359 0.44 10.03 8.65
C ALA A 359 1.90 9.81 8.28
N HIS A 360 2.79 9.62 9.27
CA HIS A 360 4.19 9.31 9.03
C HIS A 360 4.39 8.00 8.24
N LYS A 361 3.62 6.94 8.57
CA LYS A 361 3.66 5.68 7.84
C LYS A 361 3.18 5.84 6.38
N VAL A 362 2.14 6.64 6.17
CA VAL A 362 1.64 6.96 4.83
C VAL A 362 2.67 7.75 4.02
N THR A 363 3.30 8.78 4.61
CA THR A 363 4.37 9.55 3.96
C THR A 363 5.55 8.66 3.57
N ALA A 364 6.04 7.82 4.49
CA ALA A 364 7.14 6.91 4.21
C ALA A 364 6.80 5.93 3.07
N ARG A 365 5.57 5.41 3.04
CA ARG A 365 5.12 4.52 1.97
C ARG A 365 4.94 5.25 0.63
N ALA A 366 4.49 6.49 0.64
CA ALA A 366 4.44 7.32 -0.56
C ALA A 366 5.86 7.56 -1.12
N PHE A 367 6.85 7.87 -0.27
CA PHE A 367 8.25 8.01 -0.72
C PHE A 367 8.86 6.70 -1.20
N PHE A 368 8.52 5.57 -0.59
CA PHE A 368 8.92 4.26 -1.11
C PHE A 368 8.39 4.06 -2.53
N PHE A 369 7.12 4.40 -2.79
CA PHE A 369 6.55 4.29 -4.13
C PHE A 369 7.18 5.30 -5.12
N VAL A 370 7.43 6.54 -4.69
CA VAL A 370 8.17 7.54 -5.49
C VAL A 370 9.56 7.04 -5.86
N THR A 371 10.28 6.42 -4.93
CA THR A 371 11.62 5.84 -5.17
C THR A 371 11.56 4.81 -6.30
N TYR A 372 10.55 3.93 -6.26
CA TYR A 372 10.33 2.96 -7.34
C TYR A 372 10.02 3.66 -8.68
N LEU A 373 9.08 4.61 -8.71
CA LEU A 373 8.74 5.34 -9.93
C LEU A 373 9.96 6.08 -10.51
N ALA A 374 10.80 6.67 -9.64
CA ALA A 374 12.06 7.31 -10.02
C ALA A 374 13.05 6.32 -10.65
N SER A 375 13.19 5.12 -10.08
CA SER A 375 14.02 4.06 -10.66
C SER A 375 13.53 3.66 -12.07
N ALA A 376 12.22 3.65 -12.28
CA ALA A 376 11.56 3.41 -13.57
C ALA A 376 11.64 4.61 -14.54
N GLY A 377 12.30 5.71 -14.16
CA GLY A 377 12.54 6.88 -15.00
C GLY A 377 11.55 8.02 -14.81
N VAL A 378 10.58 7.91 -13.90
CA VAL A 378 9.60 8.96 -13.62
C VAL A 378 10.24 10.04 -12.75
N SER A 379 10.20 11.28 -13.22
CA SER A 379 10.62 12.44 -12.43
C SER A 379 9.56 13.54 -12.55
N SER A 380 9.32 14.25 -11.45
CA SER A 380 8.40 15.38 -11.39
C SER A 380 8.95 16.42 -10.42
N GLU A 381 8.98 17.68 -10.86
CA GLU A 381 9.46 18.79 -10.06
C GLU A 381 8.66 18.93 -8.76
N GLU A 382 7.35 18.75 -8.83
CA GLU A 382 6.45 18.86 -7.69
C GLU A 382 6.73 17.79 -6.62
N VAL A 383 7.05 16.56 -7.05
CA VAL A 383 7.47 15.48 -6.14
C VAL A 383 8.82 15.78 -5.51
N ILE A 384 9.78 16.33 -6.29
CA ILE A 384 11.09 16.74 -5.78
C ILE A 384 10.95 17.82 -4.71
N GLN A 385 10.13 18.85 -4.96
CA GLN A 385 9.87 19.92 -4.01
C GLN A 385 9.22 19.37 -2.72
N LEU A 386 8.21 18.51 -2.84
CA LEU A 386 7.55 17.89 -1.68
C LEU A 386 8.51 16.98 -0.89
N ALA A 387 9.40 16.24 -1.54
CA ALA A 387 10.42 15.44 -0.87
C ALA A 387 11.38 16.32 -0.06
N CYS A 388 11.85 17.43 -0.63
CA CYS A 388 12.70 18.39 0.07
C CYS A 388 11.98 18.99 1.29
N LEU A 389 10.71 19.37 1.13
CA LEU A 389 9.92 20.01 2.19
C LEU A 389 9.60 19.05 3.35
N HIS A 390 9.30 17.79 3.05
CA HIS A 390 9.14 16.75 4.08
C HIS A 390 10.46 16.47 4.82
N ALA A 391 11.60 16.46 4.11
CA ALA A 391 12.91 16.31 4.75
C ALA A 391 13.27 17.51 5.64
N GLU A 392 12.98 18.74 5.20
CA GLU A 392 13.28 19.96 5.94
C GLU A 392 12.49 20.03 7.26
N SER A 393 11.21 19.63 7.23
CA SER A 393 10.30 19.72 8.38
C SER A 393 10.97 19.32 9.70
N CYS A 394 11.00 20.23 10.66
CA CYS A 394 11.57 20.01 12.00
C CYS A 394 10.97 18.80 12.73
N ASN A 395 9.78 18.38 12.29
CA ASN A 395 8.98 17.34 12.91
C ASN A 395 8.98 16.04 12.08
N SER A 396 9.79 15.98 11.03
CA SER A 396 9.98 14.75 10.27
C SER A 396 10.66 13.71 11.15
N ASN A 397 9.97 12.58 11.35
CA ASN A 397 10.57 11.39 11.93
C ASN A 397 11.77 10.96 11.06
N GLU A 398 12.82 10.40 11.68
CA GLU A 398 13.97 9.81 11.00
C GLU A 398 13.56 8.88 9.85
N THR A 399 12.50 8.09 10.01
CA THR A 399 11.97 7.21 8.94
C THR A 399 11.55 8.00 7.70
N ILE A 400 10.93 9.17 7.87
CA ILE A 400 10.52 10.03 6.74
C ILE A 400 11.75 10.67 6.11
N GLN A 401 12.71 11.13 6.93
CA GLN A 401 13.94 11.71 6.41
C GLN A 401 14.73 10.70 5.56
N LYS A 402 14.87 9.46 6.04
CA LYS A 402 15.53 8.36 5.30
C LYS A 402 14.77 8.02 4.02
N ALA A 403 13.43 7.90 4.09
CA ALA A 403 12.61 7.64 2.91
C ALA A 403 12.68 8.77 1.87
N ALA A 404 12.66 10.03 2.31
CA ALA A 404 12.82 11.20 1.44
C ALA A 404 14.22 11.27 0.83
N ALA A 405 15.28 11.01 1.62
CA ALA A 405 16.66 10.96 1.12
C ALA A 405 16.85 9.88 0.05
N ARG A 406 16.26 8.69 0.27
CA ARG A 406 16.25 7.61 -0.72
C ARG A 406 15.54 8.01 -2.00
N ALA A 407 14.36 8.60 -1.90
CA ALA A 407 13.61 9.10 -3.06
C ALA A 407 14.39 10.17 -3.83
N LEU A 408 14.97 11.14 -3.13
CA LEU A 408 15.79 12.21 -3.72
C LEU A 408 17.04 11.67 -4.41
N THR A 409 17.65 10.60 -3.88
CA THR A 409 18.78 9.93 -4.52
C THR A 409 18.38 9.34 -5.87
N GLU A 410 17.29 8.58 -5.94
CA GLU A 410 16.82 8.00 -7.21
C GLU A 410 16.41 9.09 -8.21
N LEU A 411 15.74 10.14 -7.73
CA LEU A 411 15.36 11.28 -8.57
C LEU A 411 16.61 12.03 -9.09
N MET A 412 17.71 12.08 -8.33
CA MET A 412 18.97 12.75 -8.71
C MET A 412 19.55 12.17 -9.98
N ALA A 413 19.42 10.86 -10.18
CA ALA A 413 19.86 10.19 -11.40
C ALA A 413 19.09 10.66 -12.65
N LYS A 414 17.89 11.23 -12.49
CA LYS A 414 17.00 11.64 -13.59
C LYS A 414 16.97 13.15 -13.81
N SER A 415 17.06 13.94 -12.75
CA SER A 415 16.89 15.41 -12.82
C SER A 415 17.87 16.15 -11.90
N PRO A 416 19.19 16.01 -12.12
CA PRO A 416 20.21 16.48 -11.16
C PRO A 416 20.17 17.99 -10.91
N ASN A 417 19.97 18.80 -11.96
CA ASN A 417 19.94 20.25 -11.83
C ASN A 417 18.72 20.73 -11.03
N VAL A 418 17.54 20.15 -11.29
CA VAL A 418 16.29 20.49 -10.60
C VAL A 418 16.40 20.17 -9.12
N ILE A 419 17.00 19.02 -8.79
CA ILE A 419 17.18 18.62 -7.38
C ILE A 419 18.23 19.47 -6.70
N LYS A 420 19.32 19.83 -7.37
CA LYS A 420 20.32 20.77 -6.83
C LYS A 420 19.67 22.08 -6.41
N GLU A 421 18.87 22.67 -7.31
CA GLU A 421 18.14 23.91 -7.05
C GLU A 421 17.13 23.75 -5.91
N ALA A 422 16.29 22.71 -5.96
CA ALA A 422 15.26 22.45 -4.95
C ALA A 422 15.86 22.20 -3.57
N VAL A 423 16.94 21.42 -3.46
CA VAL A 423 17.59 21.11 -2.18
C VAL A 423 18.23 22.35 -1.57
N GLN A 424 18.91 23.16 -2.38
CA GLN A 424 19.52 24.41 -1.93
C GLN A 424 18.47 25.45 -1.50
N THR A 425 17.30 25.44 -2.15
CA THR A 425 16.23 26.41 -1.89
C THR A 425 15.33 25.98 -0.73
N LEU A 426 14.95 24.72 -0.67
CA LEU A 426 13.84 24.23 0.18
C LEU A 426 14.31 23.45 1.41
N MET A 427 15.52 22.90 1.43
CA MET A 427 16.05 22.17 2.59
C MET A 427 17.50 22.49 2.98
N PRO A 428 17.94 23.77 2.97
CA PRO A 428 19.32 24.13 3.24
C PRO A 428 19.76 23.80 4.67
N HIS A 429 18.87 23.93 5.65
CA HIS A 429 19.21 23.66 7.04
C HIS A 429 19.35 22.17 7.30
N ARG A 430 18.41 21.36 6.80
CA ARG A 430 18.48 19.91 6.95
C ARG A 430 19.70 19.32 6.25
N LEU A 431 20.04 19.79 5.05
CA LEU A 431 21.24 19.33 4.36
C LEU A 431 22.51 19.61 5.19
N LYS A 432 22.62 20.80 5.79
CA LYS A 432 23.74 21.14 6.68
C LYS A 432 23.76 20.25 7.92
N GLU A 433 22.59 19.98 8.51
CA GLU A 433 22.44 19.10 9.66
C GLU A 433 22.89 17.67 9.34
N TRP A 434 22.43 17.09 8.23
CA TRP A 434 22.85 15.76 7.77
C TRP A 434 24.35 15.69 7.57
N ARG A 435 24.97 16.66 6.87
CA ARG A 435 26.44 16.72 6.73
C ARG A 435 27.16 16.75 8.08
N THR A 436 26.67 17.56 9.01
CA THR A 436 27.29 17.69 10.34
C THR A 436 27.10 16.43 11.18
N HIS A 437 25.94 15.79 11.11
CA HIS A 437 25.65 14.54 11.81
C HIS A 437 26.57 13.41 11.31
N LEU A 438 26.68 13.26 9.99
CA LEU A 438 27.52 12.24 9.33
C LEU A 438 29.02 12.42 9.61
N GLN A 439 29.49 13.65 9.81
CA GLN A 439 30.86 13.91 10.26
C GLN A 439 31.14 13.49 11.70
N ARG A 440 30.11 13.39 12.55
CA ARG A 440 30.26 12.97 13.96
C ARG A 440 30.15 11.47 14.12
N THR A 441 29.38 10.77 13.29
CA THR A 441 29.13 9.32 13.35
C THR A 441 30.19 8.49 12.61
N VAL A 442 31.44 8.97 12.52
CA VAL A 442 32.55 8.25 11.88
C VAL A 442 32.89 7.00 12.70
N GLY A 443 32.36 5.84 12.30
CA GLY A 443 32.71 4.55 12.90
C GLY A 443 31.64 3.45 12.83
N GLU A 444 30.38 3.78 12.56
CA GLU A 444 29.32 2.77 12.40
C GLU A 444 29.05 2.50 10.92
N GLU A 445 29.28 1.25 10.49
CA GLU A 445 29.02 0.74 9.12
C GLU A 445 27.53 0.52 8.82
N MET A 446 26.63 1.35 9.38
CA MET A 446 25.21 1.26 9.01
C MET A 446 24.98 2.09 7.73
N GLU A 447 24.40 1.44 6.72
CA GLU A 447 23.91 2.12 5.52
C GLU A 447 22.82 3.13 5.92
N ASP A 448 23.15 4.42 5.92
CA ASP A 448 22.19 5.52 6.14
C ASP A 448 21.87 6.18 4.80
N GLU A 449 20.60 6.16 4.40
CA GLU A 449 20.14 6.72 3.13
C GLU A 449 20.43 8.22 3.02
N ARG A 450 20.49 8.95 4.15
CA ARG A 450 20.87 10.36 4.18
C ARG A 450 22.35 10.54 3.81
N ARG A 451 23.21 9.62 4.24
CA ARG A 451 24.64 9.60 3.87
C ARG A 451 24.79 9.40 2.38
N HIS A 452 24.11 8.37 1.86
CA HIS A 452 24.16 8.06 0.46
C HIS A 452 23.68 9.24 -0.40
N PHE A 453 22.58 9.87 -0.01
CA PHE A 453 22.09 11.07 -0.69
C PHE A 453 23.11 12.22 -0.68
N VAL A 454 23.69 12.54 0.49
CA VAL A 454 24.69 13.61 0.60
C VAL A 454 25.92 13.34 -0.28
N ASP A 455 26.41 12.10 -0.29
CA ASP A 455 27.55 11.70 -1.12
C ASP A 455 27.25 11.83 -2.62
N VAL A 456 26.04 11.47 -3.05
CA VAL A 456 25.60 11.63 -4.45
C VAL A 456 25.41 13.12 -4.78
N PHE A 457 24.81 13.89 -3.88
CA PHE A 457 24.58 15.32 -4.04
C PHE A 457 25.89 16.10 -4.20
N ASP A 458 26.91 15.77 -3.39
CA ASP A 458 28.21 16.44 -3.42
C ASP A 458 29.03 16.04 -4.67
N LYS A 459 28.83 14.84 -5.23
CA LYS A 459 29.48 14.41 -6.49
C LYS A 459 28.94 15.11 -7.75
N VAL A 460 27.67 15.50 -7.71
CA VAL A 460 26.99 16.21 -8.82
C VAL A 460 27.17 17.73 -8.70
N SER A 461 27.59 18.21 -7.52
CA SER A 461 27.74 19.64 -7.22
C SER A 461 28.99 20.25 -7.81
#